data_AF-A0ABD6CH17-F1
#
_entry.id   AF-A0ABD6CH17-F1
#
_cell.length_a   1.000
_cell.length_b   1.000
_cell.length_c   1.000
_cell.angle_alpha   90.00
_cell.angle_beta   90.00
_cell.angle_gamma   90.00
#
_symmetry.space_group_name_H-M   'P 1'
#
loop_
_entity.id
_entity.type
_entity.pdbx_description
1 polymer ?
#
loop_
_entity_poly.entity_id
_entity_poly.type
_entity_poly.pdbx_seq_one_letter_code
_entity_poly.pdbx_strand_id
1 'polypeptide(L)'
;MGRQLSNISDEATQMQNTPGEMTPILELQPEDGLTWLISPNVARGNEPGIPIFGGFYDSNGDPLPQDTKVALQFEAPNDDDRQTVTEPYRHIRDYLTLDLKDQQNEEYIDAIKHILKGRQLVVEDIDTLYVSIQSSAQMDWSQVGSRVTISENAVQEV
;
A
#
# COMPACT_ATOMS: atom_id res chain seq x y z
N MET A 1 -0.86 -19.38 -6.04
CA MET A 1 0.50 -18.80 -5.92
C MET A 1 0.33 -17.40 -5.34
N GLY A 2 1.32 -16.87 -4.60
CA GLY A 2 1.26 -15.48 -4.15
C GLY A 2 1.42 -14.51 -5.31
N ARG A 3 0.83 -13.32 -5.25
CA ARG A 3 0.90 -12.29 -6.31
C ARG A 3 1.45 -10.98 -5.76
N GLN A 4 2.52 -10.46 -6.36
CA GLN A 4 3.01 -9.14 -5.99
C GLN A 4 2.18 -8.05 -6.68
N LEU A 5 1.64 -7.11 -5.91
CA LEU A 5 0.96 -5.93 -6.45
C LEU A 5 1.87 -4.72 -6.33
N SER A 6 2.06 -3.96 -7.40
CA SER A 6 2.99 -2.83 -7.41
C SER A 6 2.51 -1.72 -8.32
N ASN A 7 3.08 -0.52 -8.18
CA ASN A 7 2.76 0.61 -9.05
C ASN A 7 3.18 0.46 -10.52
N ILE A 8 3.86 -0.65 -10.87
CA ILE A 8 4.27 -1.00 -12.24
C ILE A 8 3.52 -2.24 -12.76
N SER A 9 2.58 -2.79 -11.97
CA SER A 9 1.72 -3.88 -12.39
C SER A 9 0.67 -3.35 -13.39
N ASP A 10 0.19 -4.20 -14.30
CA ASP A 10 -0.77 -3.78 -15.35
C ASP A 10 -2.13 -3.38 -14.75
N GLU A 11 -2.45 -3.91 -13.57
CA GLU A 11 -3.65 -3.66 -12.79
C GLU A 11 -3.59 -2.38 -11.96
N ALA A 12 -2.49 -1.62 -12.08
CA ALA A 12 -2.18 -0.52 -11.19
C ALA A 12 -2.30 0.83 -11.90
N THR A 13 -3.12 1.72 -11.34
CA THR A 13 -3.24 3.10 -11.81
C THR A 13 -2.61 4.04 -10.79
N GLN A 14 -1.58 4.77 -11.22
CA GLN A 14 -0.92 5.79 -10.39
C GLN A 14 -1.81 7.03 -10.28
N MET A 15 -2.05 7.47 -9.05
CA MET A 15 -2.86 8.62 -8.70
C MET A 15 -2.03 9.66 -7.95
N GLN A 16 -2.54 10.88 -7.86
CA GLN A 16 -1.90 11.94 -7.09
C GLN A 16 -2.72 12.25 -5.84
N ASN A 17 -2.06 12.31 -4.69
CA ASN A 17 -2.73 12.68 -3.45
C ASN A 17 -3.02 14.20 -3.37
N THR A 18 -4.06 14.53 -2.60
CA THR A 18 -4.37 15.88 -2.16
C THR A 18 -3.66 16.17 -0.84
N PRO A 19 -2.88 17.25 -0.72
CA PRO A 19 -2.23 17.61 0.54
C PRO A 19 -3.22 17.81 1.70
N GLY A 20 -2.89 17.26 2.87
CA GLY A 20 -3.67 17.38 4.10
C GLY A 20 -4.80 16.36 4.24
N GLU A 21 -5.18 15.68 3.17
CA GLU A 21 -6.30 14.72 3.12
C GLU A 21 -5.79 13.29 2.90
N MET A 22 -6.53 12.30 3.40
CA MET A 22 -6.23 10.88 3.13
C MET A 22 -6.81 10.53 1.76
N THR A 23 -5.95 10.52 0.75
CA THR A 23 -6.35 10.30 -0.65
C THR A 23 -5.47 9.26 -1.33
N PRO A 24 -5.99 8.55 -2.35
CA PRO A 24 -5.24 7.50 -3.03
C PRO A 24 -4.03 8.06 -3.79
N ILE A 25 -2.95 7.31 -3.74
CA ILE A 25 -1.77 7.46 -4.60
C ILE A 25 -1.67 6.31 -5.59
N LEU A 26 -2.26 5.16 -5.27
CA LEU A 26 -2.25 3.99 -6.12
C LEU A 26 -3.61 3.31 -6.06
N GLU A 27 -4.16 3.04 -7.23
CA GLU A 27 -5.35 2.23 -7.43
C GLU A 27 -4.93 0.86 -7.98
N LEU A 28 -5.55 -0.21 -7.47
CA LEU A 28 -5.26 -1.59 -7.81
C LEU A 28 -6.61 -2.33 -7.94
N GLN A 29 -6.85 -2.93 -9.09
CA GLN A 29 -8.08 -3.68 -9.37
C GLN A 29 -7.75 -5.03 -10.01
N PRO A 30 -8.31 -6.16 -9.54
CA PRO A 30 -8.08 -7.45 -10.19
C PRO A 30 -8.52 -7.44 -11.66
N GLU A 31 -7.86 -8.24 -12.50
CA GLU A 31 -8.35 -8.46 -13.87
C GLU A 31 -9.73 -9.15 -13.85
N ASP A 32 -10.53 -8.95 -14.90
CA ASP A 32 -11.88 -9.52 -15.04
C ASP A 32 -11.91 -11.02 -14.69
N GLY A 33 -12.78 -11.38 -13.74
CA GLY A 33 -12.97 -12.75 -13.27
C GLY A 33 -11.91 -13.29 -12.30
N LEU A 34 -10.95 -12.47 -11.86
CA LEU A 34 -9.99 -12.82 -10.81
C LEU A 34 -10.43 -12.25 -9.45
N THR A 35 -9.91 -12.82 -8.38
CA THR A 35 -10.14 -12.30 -7.03
C THR A 35 -8.84 -12.32 -6.23
N TRP A 36 -8.59 -11.26 -5.48
CA TRP A 36 -7.47 -11.17 -4.57
C TRP A 36 -7.91 -11.39 -3.12
N LEU A 37 -7.21 -12.28 -2.45
CA LEU A 37 -7.35 -12.57 -1.04
C LEU A 37 -6.13 -12.00 -0.30
N ILE A 38 -6.34 -10.90 0.42
CA ILE A 38 -5.28 -10.21 1.17
C ILE A 38 -5.32 -10.63 2.63
N SER A 39 -4.28 -11.32 3.07
CA SER A 39 -4.15 -11.87 4.42
C SER A 39 -3.03 -11.17 5.21
N PRO A 40 -3.26 -10.81 6.48
CA PRO A 40 -2.23 -10.24 7.34
C PRO A 40 -1.25 -11.31 7.87
N ASN A 41 -1.53 -12.60 7.68
CA ASN A 41 -0.65 -13.68 8.16
C ASN A 41 0.47 -13.97 7.16
N VAL A 42 1.38 -13.01 7.01
CA VAL A 42 2.59 -13.18 6.18
C VAL A 42 3.66 -13.94 6.96
N ALA A 43 4.17 -15.03 6.38
CA ALA A 43 5.15 -15.93 7.01
C ALA A 43 6.59 -15.38 7.12
N ARG A 44 6.78 -14.06 6.95
CA ARG A 44 8.08 -13.37 7.08
C ARG A 44 8.03 -12.38 8.22
N GLY A 45 9.06 -12.37 9.07
CA GLY A 45 9.06 -11.60 10.32
C GLY A 45 8.26 -12.30 11.43
N ASN A 46 8.04 -11.60 12.55
CA ASN A 46 7.39 -12.15 13.75
C ASN A 46 5.96 -11.63 13.95
N GLU A 47 5.66 -10.42 13.47
CA GLU A 47 4.36 -9.78 13.72
C GLU A 47 3.38 -9.98 12.55
N PRO A 48 2.07 -10.15 12.81
CA PRO A 48 1.08 -10.20 11.75
C PRO A 48 0.87 -8.80 11.14
N GLY A 49 0.66 -8.75 9.84
CA GLY A 49 0.35 -7.54 9.09
C GLY A 49 0.74 -7.67 7.62
N ILE A 50 0.27 -6.72 6.81
CA ILE A 50 0.50 -6.69 5.37
C ILE A 50 1.77 -5.87 5.13
N PRO A 51 2.88 -6.48 4.64
CA PRO A 51 4.07 -5.73 4.29
C PRO A 51 3.79 -4.93 3.02
N ILE A 52 3.84 -3.61 3.17
CA ILE A 52 3.77 -2.66 2.07
C ILE A 52 5.15 -2.01 2.01
N PHE A 53 5.89 -2.27 0.94
CA PHE A 53 7.18 -1.65 0.66
C PHE A 53 6.95 -0.36 -0.11
N GLY A 54 7.76 0.66 0.16
CA GLY A 54 7.67 1.86 -0.64
C GLY A 54 8.75 2.90 -0.43
N GLY A 55 8.82 3.78 -1.42
CA GLY A 55 9.54 5.04 -1.37
C GLY A 55 8.56 6.14 -1.76
N PHE A 56 8.53 7.21 -0.97
CA PHE A 56 7.57 8.30 -1.11
C PHE A 56 8.34 9.61 -1.28
N TYR A 57 8.36 10.14 -2.50
CA TYR A 57 9.11 11.35 -2.85
C TYR A 57 8.19 12.40 -3.49
N ASP A 58 8.53 13.67 -3.28
CA ASP A 58 7.87 14.82 -3.89
C ASP A 58 8.50 15.20 -5.24
N SER A 59 7.99 16.25 -5.88
CA SER A 59 8.51 16.72 -7.18
C SER A 59 9.94 17.28 -7.15
N ASN A 60 10.45 17.61 -5.96
CA ASN A 60 11.82 18.09 -5.78
C ASN A 60 12.82 16.93 -5.61
N GLY A 61 12.32 15.69 -5.54
CA GLY A 61 13.11 14.51 -5.21
C GLY A 61 13.39 14.37 -3.71
N ASP A 62 12.70 15.15 -2.87
CA ASP A 62 12.80 15.06 -1.42
C ASP A 62 11.80 14.01 -0.90
N PRO A 63 12.15 13.27 0.16
CA PRO A 63 11.21 12.36 0.79
C PRO A 63 10.00 13.12 1.35
N LEU A 64 8.83 12.50 1.31
CA LEU A 64 7.64 13.06 1.93
C LEU A 64 7.84 13.31 3.45
N PRO A 65 7.08 14.24 4.04
CA PRO A 65 7.15 14.54 5.48
C PRO A 65 6.99 13.30 6.37
N GLN A 66 7.71 13.24 7.49
CA GLN A 66 7.71 12.07 8.40
C GLN A 66 6.35 11.78 9.03
N ASP A 67 5.50 12.80 9.16
CA ASP A 67 4.12 12.70 9.65
C ASP A 67 3.13 12.21 8.58
N THR A 68 3.62 11.89 7.38
CA THR A 68 2.81 11.23 6.35
C THR A 68 2.24 9.94 6.91
N LYS A 69 0.93 9.75 6.70
CA LYS A 69 0.25 8.50 7.02
C LYS A 69 0.03 7.69 5.77
N VAL A 70 0.08 6.38 5.89
CA VAL A 70 -0.21 5.45 4.79
C VAL A 70 -1.28 4.47 5.25
N ALA A 71 -2.27 4.20 4.41
CA ALA A 71 -3.33 3.25 4.70
C ALA A 71 -3.82 2.56 3.42
N LEU A 72 -4.38 1.36 3.57
CA LEU A 72 -5.16 0.74 2.51
C LEU A 72 -6.62 1.18 2.64
N GLN A 73 -7.21 1.54 1.51
CA GLN A 73 -8.64 1.76 1.38
C GLN A 73 -9.23 0.79 0.37
N PHE A 74 -10.52 0.51 0.52
CA PHE A 74 -11.28 -0.41 -0.31
C PHE A 74 -12.58 0.27 -0.71
N GLU A 75 -13.01 0.04 -1.94
CA GLU A 75 -14.24 0.58 -2.52
C GLU A 75 -14.94 -0.52 -3.31
N ALA A 76 -16.15 -0.88 -2.90
CA ALA A 76 -17.03 -1.71 -3.71
C ALA A 76 -17.85 -0.83 -4.67
N PRO A 77 -18.35 -1.34 -5.81
CA PRO A 77 -19.08 -0.55 -6.82
C PRO A 77 -20.28 0.26 -6.33
N ASN A 78 -20.88 -0.14 -5.21
CA ASN A 78 -22.07 0.49 -4.63
C ASN A 78 -21.78 1.22 -3.31
N ASP A 79 -20.52 1.34 -2.92
CA ASP A 79 -20.15 2.09 -1.73
C ASP A 79 -20.19 3.59 -2.05
N ASP A 80 -20.81 4.37 -1.16
CA ASP A 80 -20.85 5.84 -1.27
C ASP A 80 -19.49 6.46 -0.96
N ASP A 81 -18.64 5.78 -0.17
CA ASP A 81 -17.35 6.25 0.32
C ASP A 81 -16.34 5.11 0.45
N ARG A 82 -15.06 5.42 0.22
CA ARG A 82 -13.94 4.49 0.43
C ARG A 82 -13.77 4.12 1.90
N GLN A 83 -13.66 2.83 2.18
CA GLN A 83 -13.46 2.32 3.51
C GLN A 83 -11.98 2.09 3.80
N THR A 84 -11.47 2.67 4.89
CA THR A 84 -10.08 2.42 5.30
C THR A 84 -9.97 1.09 6.03
N VAL A 85 -9.34 0.10 5.38
CA VAL A 85 -9.30 -1.30 5.82
C VAL A 85 -8.08 -1.66 6.68
N THR A 86 -7.04 -0.83 6.69
CA THR A 86 -5.92 -0.96 7.63
C THR A 86 -5.95 0.11 8.72
N GLU A 87 -5.25 -0.14 9.82
CA GLU A 87 -4.87 0.94 10.72
C GLU A 87 -3.94 1.90 9.97
N PRO A 88 -4.22 3.23 9.95
CA PRO A 88 -3.33 4.17 9.30
C PRO A 88 -1.96 4.13 9.96
N TYR A 89 -0.96 3.76 9.17
CA TYR A 89 0.44 3.78 9.58
C TYR A 89 0.85 5.23 9.79
N ARG A 90 1.06 5.64 11.04
CA ARG A 90 0.95 7.05 11.42
C ARG A 90 2.15 7.92 11.04
N HIS A 91 3.30 7.31 10.76
CA HIS A 91 4.54 8.02 10.47
C HIS A 91 5.39 7.21 9.50
N ILE A 92 5.75 7.74 8.33
CA ILE A 92 6.58 7.04 7.36
C ILE A 92 8.07 6.94 7.74
N ARG A 93 8.45 7.21 9.00
CA ARG A 93 9.85 7.25 9.43
C ARG A 93 10.62 5.97 9.07
N ASP A 94 9.99 4.81 9.17
CA ASP A 94 10.64 3.54 8.86
C ASP A 94 10.88 3.39 7.36
N TYR A 95 9.97 3.87 6.50
CA TYR A 95 10.16 3.96 5.05
C TYR A 95 11.29 4.90 4.65
N LEU A 96 11.54 5.94 5.44
CA LEU A 96 12.61 6.91 5.19
C LEU A 96 13.97 6.43 5.70
N THR A 97 13.98 5.57 6.71
CA THR A 97 15.20 5.07 7.34
C THR A 97 15.70 3.81 6.65
N LEU A 98 14.80 2.95 6.19
CA LEU A 98 15.10 1.68 5.53
C LEU A 98 15.00 1.84 4.02
N ASP A 99 16.05 1.43 3.30
CA ASP A 99 15.94 1.31 1.84
C ASP A 99 15.00 0.17 1.44
N LEU A 100 14.64 0.08 0.16
CA LEU A 100 13.71 -0.96 -0.31
C LEU A 100 14.21 -2.39 -0.08
N LYS A 101 15.54 -2.60 0.02
CA LYS A 101 16.12 -3.91 0.27
C LYS A 101 16.02 -4.28 1.75
N ASP A 102 16.28 -3.33 2.62
CA ASP A 102 16.15 -3.47 4.07
C ASP A 102 14.68 -3.64 4.47
N GLN A 103 13.76 -2.91 3.83
CA GLN A 103 12.32 -3.10 4.02
C GLN A 103 11.86 -4.54 3.70
N GLN A 104 12.52 -5.22 2.74
CA GLN A 104 12.21 -6.61 2.37
C GLN A 104 12.93 -7.64 3.25
N ASN A 105 13.85 -7.23 4.11
CA ASN A 105 14.60 -8.10 5.00
C ASN A 105 13.71 -8.56 6.16
N GLU A 106 13.78 -9.85 6.51
CA GLU A 106 13.00 -10.45 7.60
C GLU A 106 13.26 -9.80 8.96
N GLU A 107 14.42 -9.18 9.15
CA GLU A 107 14.77 -8.44 10.37
C GLU A 107 14.00 -7.12 10.54
N TYR A 108 13.60 -6.48 9.43
CA TYR A 108 12.99 -5.15 9.44
C TYR A 108 11.58 -5.09 8.84
N ILE A 109 11.13 -6.16 8.19
CA ILE A 109 9.83 -6.23 7.52
C ILE A 109 8.66 -5.96 8.47
N ASP A 110 8.80 -6.29 9.76
CA ASP A 110 7.77 -6.04 10.77
C ASP A 110 7.51 -4.54 10.97
N ALA A 111 8.53 -3.69 10.79
CA ALA A 111 8.43 -2.25 11.00
C ALA A 111 7.48 -1.55 10.01
N ILE A 112 7.32 -2.11 8.80
CA ILE A 112 6.50 -1.54 7.72
C ILE A 112 5.22 -2.33 7.46
N LYS A 113 4.83 -3.22 8.39
CA LYS A 113 3.58 -3.98 8.27
C LYS A 113 2.38 -3.13 8.64
N HIS A 114 1.38 -3.19 7.78
CA HIS A 114 0.09 -2.55 7.99
C HIS A 114 -0.88 -3.54 8.62
N ILE A 115 -1.45 -3.17 9.76
CA ILE A 115 -2.42 -4.02 10.46
C ILE A 115 -3.77 -3.92 9.76
N LEU A 116 -4.29 -5.05 9.29
CA LEU A 116 -5.63 -5.13 8.72
C LEU A 116 -6.67 -5.09 9.85
N LYS A 117 -7.73 -4.29 9.69
CA LYS A 117 -8.83 -4.20 10.68
C LYS A 117 -9.73 -5.44 10.71
N GLY A 118 -9.60 -6.31 9.71
CA GLY A 118 -10.29 -7.59 9.58
C GLY A 118 -9.33 -8.78 9.56
N ARG A 119 -9.89 -9.99 9.44
CA ARG A 119 -9.10 -11.23 9.34
C ARG A 119 -8.44 -11.39 7.97
N GLN A 120 -9.14 -10.97 6.93
CA GLN A 120 -8.75 -11.06 5.53
C GLN A 120 -9.57 -10.01 4.78
N LEU A 121 -9.02 -9.47 3.70
CA LEU A 121 -9.75 -8.66 2.75
C LEU A 121 -9.89 -9.45 1.45
N VAL A 122 -11.10 -9.48 0.92
CA VAL A 122 -11.40 -10.05 -0.40
C VAL A 122 -11.62 -8.86 -1.33
N VAL A 123 -10.95 -8.86 -2.48
CA VAL A 123 -11.10 -7.85 -3.53
C VAL A 123 -11.48 -8.59 -4.79
N GLU A 124 -12.74 -8.47 -5.19
CA GLU A 124 -13.26 -9.04 -6.45
C GLU A 124 -12.88 -8.14 -7.63
N ASP A 125 -13.04 -8.62 -8.86
CA ASP A 125 -12.75 -7.89 -10.10
C ASP A 125 -13.56 -6.59 -10.24
N ILE A 126 -14.73 -6.51 -9.59
CA ILE A 126 -15.55 -5.30 -9.53
C ILE A 126 -15.11 -4.33 -8.43
N ASP A 127 -14.30 -4.78 -7.48
CA ASP A 127 -13.85 -3.97 -6.35
C ASP A 127 -12.53 -3.26 -6.64
N THR A 128 -12.29 -2.17 -5.92
CA THR A 128 -11.05 -1.42 -6.06
C THR A 128 -10.30 -1.29 -4.74
N LEU A 129 -9.02 -1.65 -4.76
CA LEU A 129 -8.09 -1.46 -3.65
C LEU A 129 -7.26 -0.21 -3.89
N TYR A 130 -7.09 0.60 -2.85
CA TYR A 130 -6.30 1.82 -2.89
C TYR A 130 -5.18 1.80 -1.86
N VAL A 131 -3.98 2.22 -2.27
CA VAL A 131 -2.98 2.72 -1.31
C VAL A 131 -3.16 4.21 -1.22
N SER A 132 -3.47 4.70 -0.02
CA SER A 132 -3.74 6.11 0.24
C SER A 132 -2.73 6.68 1.20
N ILE A 133 -2.44 7.97 1.03
CA ILE A 133 -1.60 8.71 1.96
C ILE A 133 -2.28 9.98 2.42
N GLN A 134 -1.93 10.40 3.64
CA GLN A 134 -2.20 11.74 4.16
C GLN A 134 -0.87 12.42 4.41
N SER A 135 -0.51 13.40 3.59
CA SER A 135 0.78 14.13 3.64
C SER A 135 0.54 15.62 3.43
N SER A 136 1.41 16.50 3.96
CA SER A 136 1.37 17.92 3.62
C SER A 136 1.97 18.25 2.24
N ALA A 137 2.55 17.27 1.56
CA ALA A 137 3.14 17.39 0.22
C ALA A 137 2.53 16.35 -0.74
N GLN A 138 2.62 16.62 -2.04
CA GLN A 138 2.18 15.70 -3.08
C GLN A 138 3.28 14.70 -3.42
N MET A 139 2.90 13.44 -3.60
CA MET A 139 3.76 12.41 -4.14
C MET A 139 3.94 12.63 -5.65
N ASP A 140 5.17 12.41 -6.12
CA ASP A 140 5.52 12.44 -7.53
C ASP A 140 6.04 11.08 -7.97
N TRP A 141 5.26 10.41 -8.82
CA TRP A 141 5.61 9.11 -9.40
C TRP A 141 6.72 9.17 -10.44
N SER A 142 7.06 10.35 -10.96
CA SER A 142 8.17 10.52 -11.89
C SER A 142 9.55 10.41 -11.21
N GLN A 143 9.60 10.49 -9.88
CA GLN A 143 10.82 10.28 -9.11
C GLN A 143 11.24 8.81 -9.14
N VAL A 144 12.53 8.55 -9.37
CA VAL A 144 13.08 7.18 -9.44
C VAL A 144 12.90 6.41 -8.12
N GLY A 145 12.86 7.13 -7.00
CA GLY A 145 12.61 6.55 -5.68
C GLY A 145 11.14 6.26 -5.37
N SER A 146 10.19 6.82 -6.14
CA SER A 146 8.76 6.66 -5.88
C SER A 146 8.29 5.28 -6.32
N ARG A 147 7.98 4.43 -5.34
CA ARG A 147 7.56 3.05 -5.57
C ARG A 147 6.64 2.61 -4.45
N VAL A 148 5.63 1.81 -4.78
CA VAL A 148 4.79 1.14 -3.79
C VAL A 148 4.60 -0.30 -4.23
N THR A 149 4.75 -1.23 -3.31
CA THR A 149 4.66 -2.67 -3.59
C THR A 149 4.10 -3.41 -2.38
N ILE A 150 3.00 -4.13 -2.58
CA ILE A 150 2.41 -5.05 -1.60
C ILE A 150 3.06 -6.42 -1.81
N SER A 151 3.51 -7.04 -0.71
CA SER A 151 4.22 -8.32 -0.76
C SER A 151 3.38 -9.44 -1.37
N GLU A 152 4.01 -10.27 -2.20
CA GLU A 152 3.40 -11.49 -2.78
C GLU A 152 2.90 -12.48 -1.74
N ASN A 153 3.49 -12.46 -0.53
CA ASN A 153 3.10 -13.36 0.55
C ASN A 153 1.80 -12.91 1.23
N ALA A 154 1.39 -11.65 1.03
CA ALA A 154 0.16 -11.10 1.59
C ALA A 154 -1.04 -11.30 0.66
N VAL A 155 -0.82 -11.50 -0.64
CA VAL A 155 -1.88 -11.53 -1.65
C VAL A 155 -1.92 -12.88 -2.33
N GLN A 156 -3.06 -13.54 -2.25
CA GLN A 156 -3.34 -14.76 -2.99
C GLN A 156 -4.38 -14.46 -4.07
N GLU A 157 -4.04 -14.78 -5.32
CA GLU A 157 -5.00 -14.75 -6.43
C GLU A 157 -5.72 -16.10 -6.54
N VAL A 158 -7.03 -16.05 -6.72
CA VAL A 158 -7.94 -17.20 -6.84
C VAL A 158 -8.87 -17.06 -8.04
#